data_AF-A0A1I1CEV6-F1
#
_entry.id   AF-A0A1I1CEV6-F1
#
_cell.length_a   1.000
_cell.length_b   1.000
_cell.length_c   1.000
_cell.angle_alpha   90.00
_cell.angle_beta   90.00
_cell.angle_gamma   90.00
#
_symmetry.space_group_name_H-M   'P 1'
#
loop_
_entity.id
_entity.type
_entity.pdbx_description
1 polymer ?
#
loop_
_entity_poly.entity_id
_entity_poly.type
_entity_poly.pdbx_seq_one_letter_code
_entity_poly.pdbx_strand_id
1 'polypeptide(L)'
;MKKNLFKLAGLVISAMLLGACSQLATYENEDLLTDLAKSEQAGFKLSAFGSASNENARLSTSGNFNLNYTETVCVGDNITFSFGGTGFTGTRTVQLQQLVDGEWIQVFQQAQAPKGVSGSLSGYAVGTYTFRWKVSGQGGQQNVEFTVEVENCGTCQESFSYVDKGDLEPYTFTYIPSESMPAAELVFTFAQGVAVTGLDTWSTKGVTRQKTMDLVACQVYTWTVDLAPNCSGQSPNSNVWTDFKVNEVSKKGDLATITEACR
;
A
#
# COMPACT_ATOMS: atom_id res chain seq x y z
N MET A 1 -4.35 86.27 41.74
CA MET A 1 -3.30 85.58 40.95
C MET A 1 -3.11 84.08 41.24
N LYS A 2 -3.52 83.51 42.40
CA LYS A 2 -3.26 82.09 42.73
C LYS A 2 -4.03 81.02 41.92
N LYS A 3 -5.15 81.34 41.25
CA LYS A 3 -5.98 80.36 40.53
C LYS A 3 -5.45 79.96 39.13
N ASN A 4 -4.59 80.77 38.51
CA ASN A 4 -4.08 80.47 37.17
C ASN A 4 -2.81 79.60 37.17
N LEU A 5 -2.10 79.54 38.30
CA LEU A 5 -0.87 78.73 38.44
C LEU A 5 -1.16 77.23 38.44
N PHE A 6 -2.27 76.80 39.07
CA PHE A 6 -2.67 75.38 39.13
C PHE A 6 -3.12 74.83 37.77
N LYS A 7 -3.75 75.66 36.92
CA LYS A 7 -4.17 75.24 35.58
C LYS A 7 -2.97 75.04 34.64
N LEU A 8 -1.94 75.88 34.78
CA LEU A 8 -0.72 75.77 33.98
C LEU A 8 0.12 74.54 34.40
N ALA A 9 0.24 74.30 35.71
CA ALA A 9 0.98 73.13 36.22
C ALA A 9 0.35 71.80 35.80
N GLY A 10 -0.98 71.68 35.83
CA GLY A 10 -1.68 70.48 35.36
C GLY A 10 -1.45 70.19 33.87
N LEU A 11 -1.52 71.22 33.01
CA LEU A 11 -1.32 71.08 31.57
C LEU A 11 0.12 70.60 31.24
N VAL A 12 1.11 71.16 31.94
CA VAL A 12 2.52 70.81 31.75
C VAL A 12 2.80 69.36 32.17
N ILE A 13 2.22 68.90 33.28
CA ILE A 13 2.37 67.50 33.73
C ILE A 13 1.69 66.53 32.75
N SER A 14 0.49 66.85 32.26
CA SER A 14 -0.19 66.02 31.26
C SER A 14 0.56 65.94 29.93
N ALA A 15 1.16 67.06 29.48
CA ALA A 15 1.98 67.07 28.27
C ALA A 15 3.27 66.25 28.43
N MET A 16 3.92 66.29 29.61
CA MET A 16 5.11 65.48 29.87
C MET A 16 4.78 63.97 29.97
N LEU A 17 3.65 63.60 30.59
CA LEU A 17 3.23 62.18 30.63
C LEU A 17 2.88 61.63 29.25
N LEU A 18 2.18 62.41 28.41
CA LEU A 18 1.85 61.99 27.05
C LEU A 18 3.10 61.89 26.15
N GLY A 19 4.08 62.77 26.33
CA GLY A 19 5.37 62.70 25.65
C GLY A 19 6.17 61.45 26.03
N ALA A 20 6.20 61.09 27.31
CA ALA A 20 6.91 59.89 27.78
C ALA A 20 6.29 58.58 27.26
N CYS A 21 4.96 58.51 27.14
CA CYS A 21 4.30 57.34 26.55
C CYS A 21 4.53 57.20 25.04
N SER A 22 4.64 58.32 24.30
CA SER A 22 4.91 58.28 22.87
C SER A 22 6.32 57.76 22.54
N GLN A 23 7.31 58.08 23.37
CA GLN A 23 8.69 57.65 23.15
C GLN A 23 8.90 56.15 23.41
N LEU A 24 8.28 55.61 24.46
CA LEU A 24 8.32 54.16 24.74
C LEU A 24 7.71 53.33 23.61
N ALA A 25 6.59 53.80 23.02
CA ALA A 25 5.96 53.12 21.89
C ALA A 25 6.84 53.12 20.61
N THR A 26 7.62 54.18 20.38
CA THR A 26 8.59 54.21 19.26
C THR A 26 9.81 53.32 19.51
N TYR A 27 10.34 53.26 20.73
CA TYR A 27 11.49 52.39 21.03
C TYR A 27 11.13 50.91 20.90
N GLU A 28 9.96 50.51 21.39
CA GLU A 28 9.50 49.12 21.21
C GLU A 28 9.27 48.78 19.73
N ASN A 29 8.72 49.70 18.94
CA ASN A 29 8.52 49.46 17.50
C ASN A 29 9.83 49.41 16.71
N GLU A 30 10.81 50.29 17.00
CA GLU A 30 12.10 50.27 16.30
C GLU A 30 12.91 49.02 16.65
N ASP A 31 12.88 48.57 17.91
CA ASP A 31 13.55 47.35 18.33
C ASP A 31 12.88 46.12 17.71
N LEU A 32 11.54 46.08 17.70
CA LEU A 32 10.78 45.01 17.04
C LEU A 32 11.06 44.95 15.54
N LEU A 33 11.09 46.09 14.85
CA LEU A 33 11.39 46.17 13.42
C LEU A 33 12.84 45.80 13.12
N THR A 34 13.77 46.16 14.01
CA THR A 34 15.18 45.79 13.88
C THR A 34 15.37 44.29 14.06
N ASP A 35 14.70 43.67 15.02
CA ASP A 35 14.77 42.23 15.24
C ASP A 35 14.00 41.43 14.17
N LEU A 36 12.90 41.97 13.64
CA LEU A 36 12.24 41.47 12.43
C LEU A 36 13.20 41.49 11.23
N ALA A 37 13.91 42.60 10.99
CA ALA A 37 14.86 42.71 9.89
C ALA A 37 16.07 41.76 10.06
N LYS A 38 16.60 41.59 11.28
CA LYS A 38 17.64 40.59 11.58
C LYS A 38 17.13 39.16 11.35
N SER A 39 15.89 38.89 11.71
CA SER A 39 15.28 37.57 11.49
C SER A 39 15.09 37.25 10.00
N GLU A 40 14.72 38.25 9.19
CA GLU A 40 14.59 38.13 7.75
C GLU A 40 15.96 37.87 7.08
N GLN A 41 17.01 38.57 7.52
CA GLN A 41 18.39 38.30 7.09
C GLN A 41 18.85 36.87 7.44
N ALA A 42 18.35 36.29 8.54
CA ALA A 42 18.60 34.90 8.91
C ALA A 42 17.67 33.88 8.21
N GLY A 43 16.81 34.34 7.29
CA GLY A 43 15.91 33.51 6.50
C GLY A 43 14.61 33.11 7.20
N PHE A 44 14.24 33.82 8.28
CA PHE A 44 12.97 33.64 8.97
C PHE A 44 11.95 34.67 8.49
N LYS A 45 10.77 34.21 8.09
CA LYS A 45 9.64 35.09 7.79
C LYS A 45 8.76 35.18 9.04
N LEU A 46 9.08 36.10 9.94
CA LEU A 46 8.29 36.31 11.15
C LEU A 46 7.11 37.24 10.85
N SER A 47 5.92 36.86 11.30
CA SER A 47 4.75 37.75 11.34
C SER A 47 4.26 37.82 12.78
N ALA A 48 3.97 39.03 13.26
CA ALA A 48 3.56 39.23 14.66
C ALA A 48 2.19 38.61 14.98
N PHE A 49 1.40 38.23 13.97
CA PHE A 49 0.01 37.80 14.14
C PHE A 49 -0.28 36.37 13.66
N GLY A 50 0.73 35.63 13.18
CA GLY A 50 0.64 34.20 12.88
C GLY A 50 -0.63 33.80 12.12
N SER A 51 -0.72 34.18 10.85
CA SER A 51 -1.72 33.60 9.95
C SER A 51 -1.37 32.14 9.66
N ALA A 52 -2.38 31.31 9.38
CA ALA A 52 -2.31 29.85 9.25
C ALA A 52 -1.41 29.30 8.12
N SER A 53 -0.49 30.11 7.58
CA SER A 53 0.29 29.86 6.36
C SER A 53 1.80 29.75 6.62
N ASN A 54 2.21 29.01 7.65
CA ASN A 54 3.64 28.73 7.98
C ASN A 54 4.50 29.98 8.28
N GLU A 55 3.90 31.04 8.81
CA GLU A 55 4.65 32.19 9.33
C GLU A 55 5.44 31.74 10.57
N ASN A 56 6.72 32.14 10.65
CA ASN A 56 7.75 31.62 11.56
C ASN A 56 8.41 30.28 11.18
N ALA A 57 8.08 29.68 10.03
CA ALA A 57 8.88 28.59 9.47
C ALA A 57 10.14 29.14 8.78
N ARG A 58 11.31 28.58 9.09
CA ARG A 58 12.50 28.79 8.25
C ARG A 58 12.25 28.08 6.92
N LEU A 59 12.15 28.82 5.83
CA LEU A 59 12.20 28.25 4.49
C LEU A 59 13.61 27.68 4.31
N SER A 60 13.76 26.38 4.58
CA SER A 60 14.92 25.66 4.09
C SER A 60 14.79 25.62 2.59
N THR A 61 15.74 26.23 1.88
CA THR A 61 16.02 25.91 0.48
C THR A 61 15.98 24.40 0.38
N SER A 62 15.10 23.88 -0.47
CA SER A 62 14.91 22.46 -0.70
C SER A 62 16.24 21.89 -1.19
N GLY A 63 17.08 21.45 -0.27
CA GLY A 63 18.14 20.54 -0.67
C GLY A 63 17.44 19.32 -1.25
N ASN A 64 17.89 18.85 -2.41
CA ASN A 64 17.23 17.76 -3.13
C ASN A 64 17.15 16.55 -2.21
N PHE A 65 15.97 16.33 -1.64
CA PHE A 65 15.61 15.16 -0.89
C PHE A 65 15.07 14.15 -1.88
N ASN A 66 15.69 12.98 -1.93
CA ASN A 66 15.32 11.92 -2.84
C ASN A 66 14.65 10.82 -2.02
N LEU A 67 13.44 10.47 -2.43
CA LEU A 67 12.73 9.29 -1.99
C LEU A 67 12.76 8.30 -3.16
N ASN A 68 13.35 7.13 -2.94
CA ASN A 68 13.19 5.99 -3.83
C ASN A 68 12.45 4.89 -3.08
N TYR A 69 11.44 4.31 -3.70
CA TYR A 69 10.63 3.25 -3.13
C TYR A 69 10.15 2.33 -4.24
N THR A 70 9.73 1.12 -3.87
CA THR A 70 9.08 0.23 -4.82
C THR A 70 7.61 0.62 -4.97
N GLU A 71 7.18 0.99 -6.17
CA GLU A 71 5.79 1.39 -6.46
C GLU A 71 4.84 0.19 -6.47
N THR A 72 5.30 -0.96 -6.98
CA THR A 72 4.54 -2.21 -7.04
C THR A 72 5.37 -3.36 -6.47
N VAL A 73 4.80 -4.13 -5.53
CA VAL A 73 5.45 -5.30 -4.93
C VAL A 73 4.53 -6.51 -4.90
N CYS A 74 5.12 -7.69 -4.85
CA CYS A 74 4.37 -8.93 -4.76
C CYS A 74 3.92 -9.21 -3.33
N VAL A 75 2.74 -9.80 -3.16
CA VAL A 75 2.29 -10.28 -1.86
C VAL A 75 3.33 -11.25 -1.27
N GLY A 76 3.75 -10.98 -0.03
CA GLY A 76 4.83 -11.71 0.63
C GLY A 76 6.23 -11.11 0.46
N ASP A 77 6.44 -10.25 -0.54
CA ASP A 77 7.69 -9.51 -0.69
C ASP A 77 7.74 -8.27 0.22
N ASN A 78 8.94 -7.73 0.38
CA ASN A 78 9.19 -6.56 1.17
C ASN A 78 9.01 -5.27 0.35
N ILE A 79 8.27 -4.30 0.89
CA ILE A 79 8.27 -2.92 0.40
C ILE A 79 9.61 -2.31 0.78
N THR A 80 10.44 -1.96 -0.20
CA THR A 80 11.74 -1.30 0.06
C THR A 80 11.65 0.20 -0.15
N PHE A 81 12.38 0.94 0.69
CA PHE A 81 12.45 2.39 0.59
C PHE A 81 13.86 2.89 0.94
N SER A 82 14.21 4.05 0.37
CA SER A 82 15.39 4.82 0.71
C SER A 82 15.07 6.31 0.66
N PHE A 83 15.59 7.01 1.65
CA PHE A 83 15.44 8.44 1.85
C PHE A 83 16.83 9.06 1.97
N GLY A 84 17.11 10.11 1.22
CA GLY A 84 18.42 10.76 1.29
C GLY A 84 18.50 11.97 0.37
N GLY A 85 19.68 12.17 -0.22
CA GLY A 85 19.95 13.25 -1.17
C GLY A 85 20.75 14.40 -0.55
N THR A 86 21.13 15.37 -1.40
CA THR A 86 22.02 16.48 -1.02
C THR A 86 21.43 17.42 0.02
N GLY A 87 20.10 17.43 0.19
CA GLY A 87 19.43 18.16 1.27
C GLY A 87 19.53 17.52 2.64
N PHE A 88 19.99 16.27 2.70
CA PHE A 88 20.19 15.54 3.94
C PHE A 88 21.48 16.01 4.63
N THR A 89 21.40 17.17 5.28
CA THR A 89 22.51 17.76 6.05
C THR A 89 22.36 17.50 7.55
N GLY A 90 23.48 17.19 8.20
CA GLY A 90 23.53 16.89 9.63
C GLY A 90 22.82 15.58 10.00
N THR A 91 22.60 15.38 11.30
CA THR A 91 21.80 14.26 11.80
C THR A 91 20.33 14.63 11.83
N ARG A 92 19.47 13.77 11.28
CA ARG A 92 18.01 14.01 11.21
C ARG A 92 17.24 12.79 11.68
N THR A 93 16.03 13.01 12.17
CA THR A 93 15.11 11.92 12.46
C THR A 93 14.18 11.74 11.27
N VAL A 94 14.13 10.52 10.75
CA VAL A 94 13.26 10.12 9.64
C VAL A 94 12.22 9.15 10.16
N GLN A 95 10.96 9.39 9.82
CA GLN A 95 9.83 8.53 10.12
C GLN A 95 9.12 8.16 8.82
N LEU A 96 8.64 6.93 8.74
CA LEU A 96 7.68 6.49 7.74
C LEU A 96 6.37 6.19 8.45
N GLN A 97 5.27 6.70 7.89
CA GLN A 97 3.95 6.50 8.43
C GLN A 97 3.03 5.96 7.34
N GLN A 98 2.12 5.07 7.71
CA GLN A 98 1.07 4.53 6.85
C GLN A 98 -0.26 5.17 7.21
N LEU A 99 -1.10 5.45 6.22
CA LEU A 99 -2.48 5.85 6.45
C LEU A 99 -3.35 4.61 6.70
N VAL A 100 -3.95 4.53 7.89
CA VAL A 100 -4.85 3.44 8.31
C VAL A 100 -6.09 4.09 8.92
N ASP A 101 -7.26 3.82 8.36
CA ASP A 101 -8.55 4.36 8.83
C ASP A 101 -8.58 5.89 9.02
N GLY A 102 -7.89 6.62 8.13
CA GLY A 102 -7.78 8.08 8.18
C GLY A 102 -6.73 8.61 9.16
N GLU A 103 -6.03 7.74 9.89
CA GLU A 103 -4.98 8.09 10.83
C GLU A 103 -3.60 7.68 10.33
N TRP A 104 -2.58 8.48 10.67
CA TRP A 104 -1.20 8.21 10.28
C TRP A 104 -0.46 7.45 11.37
N ILE A 105 -0.22 6.17 11.12
CA ILE A 105 0.47 5.26 12.04
C ILE A 105 1.95 5.15 11.68
N GLN A 106 2.84 5.27 12.66
CA GLN A 106 4.28 5.12 12.44
C GLN A 106 4.64 3.64 12.23
N VAL A 107 5.21 3.34 11.06
CA VAL A 107 5.65 1.98 10.68
C VAL A 107 7.17 1.83 10.64
N PHE A 108 7.91 2.94 10.59
CA PHE A 108 9.37 2.94 10.70
C PHE A 108 9.88 4.26 11.26
N GLN A 109 11.00 4.22 11.99
CA GLN A 109 11.71 5.40 12.46
C GLN A 109 13.20 5.14 12.58
N GLN A 110 14.00 6.09 12.12
CA GLN A 110 15.41 6.18 12.46
C GLN A 110 15.74 7.57 13.00
N ALA A 111 16.24 7.61 14.24
CA ALA A 111 16.75 8.82 14.85
C ALA A 111 18.20 9.08 14.42
N GLN A 112 18.58 10.37 14.33
CA GLN A 112 19.95 10.80 14.10
C GLN A 112 20.62 10.17 12.86
N ALA A 113 19.85 9.89 11.80
CA ALA A 113 20.39 9.43 10.52
C ALA A 113 21.34 10.50 9.98
N PRO A 114 22.58 10.17 9.55
CA PRO A 114 23.58 11.18 9.16
C PRO A 114 23.58 11.54 7.67
N LYS A 115 23.08 10.66 6.79
CA LYS A 115 23.16 10.82 5.32
C LYS A 115 21.93 10.25 4.58
N GLY A 116 20.82 10.07 5.29
CA GLY A 116 19.67 9.32 4.82
C GLY A 116 19.46 8.00 5.55
N VAL A 117 18.43 7.27 5.15
CA VAL A 117 18.02 5.98 5.71
C VAL A 117 17.42 5.10 4.62
N SER A 118 17.64 3.80 4.72
CA SER A 118 16.92 2.79 3.95
C SER A 118 16.31 1.78 4.89
N GLY A 119 15.24 1.14 4.44
CA GLY A 119 14.56 0.10 5.20
C GLY A 119 13.59 -0.69 4.35
N SER A 120 12.93 -1.64 5.00
CA SER A 120 11.89 -2.46 4.39
C SER A 120 10.71 -2.67 5.33
N LEU A 121 9.52 -2.79 4.75
CA LEU A 121 8.30 -3.19 5.45
C LEU A 121 7.81 -4.52 4.87
N SER A 122 7.21 -5.37 5.70
CA SER A 122 6.71 -6.70 5.31
C SER A 122 5.32 -6.95 5.91
N GLY A 123 4.66 -8.02 5.47
CA GLY A 123 3.36 -8.44 6.04
C GLY A 123 2.14 -7.72 5.48
N TYR A 124 2.23 -7.18 4.27
CA TYR A 124 1.12 -6.51 3.60
C TYR A 124 0.34 -7.51 2.75
N ALA A 125 -0.99 -7.48 2.87
CA ALA A 125 -1.89 -8.21 1.99
C ALA A 125 -2.03 -7.50 0.63
N VAL A 126 -2.64 -8.16 -0.35
CA VAL A 126 -2.97 -7.53 -1.64
C VAL A 126 -3.82 -6.28 -1.42
N GLY A 127 -3.43 -5.17 -2.04
CA GLY A 127 -4.12 -3.88 -1.94
C GLY A 127 -3.21 -2.69 -2.18
N THR A 128 -3.79 -1.49 -2.12
CA THR A 128 -3.07 -0.22 -2.27
C THR A 128 -2.88 0.42 -0.90
N TYR A 129 -1.65 0.85 -0.60
CA TYR A 129 -1.28 1.45 0.67
C TYR A 129 -0.71 2.85 0.46
N THR A 130 -1.19 3.80 1.26
CA THR A 130 -0.68 5.17 1.25
C THR A 130 0.29 5.36 2.40
N PHE A 131 1.48 5.84 2.07
CA PHE A 131 2.53 6.18 3.03
C PHE A 131 2.85 7.66 2.95
N ARG A 132 3.40 8.18 4.04
CA ARG A 132 4.10 9.45 4.05
C ARG A 132 5.39 9.31 4.82
N TRP A 133 6.42 9.98 4.36
CA TRP A 133 7.64 10.11 5.14
C TRP A 133 7.71 11.49 5.77
N LYS A 134 8.30 11.54 6.96
CA LYS A 134 8.50 12.74 7.76
C LYS A 134 9.96 12.86 8.12
N VAL A 135 10.60 13.94 7.67
CA VAL A 135 11.95 14.32 8.12
C VAL A 135 11.84 15.47 9.10
N SER A 136 12.46 15.32 10.26
CA SER A 136 12.54 16.36 11.28
C SER A 136 14.00 16.69 11.62
N GLY A 137 14.30 17.98 11.80
CA GLY A 137 15.65 18.50 12.04
C GLY A 137 15.78 19.98 11.68
N GLN A 138 17.03 20.48 11.59
CA GLN A 138 17.30 21.86 11.15
C GLN A 138 16.84 22.04 9.69
N GLY A 139 15.68 22.70 9.49
CA GLY A 139 15.12 22.98 8.16
C GLY A 139 13.62 22.73 7.99
N GLY A 140 12.90 22.35 9.05
CA GLY A 140 11.45 22.17 9.00
C GLY A 140 11.01 20.73 8.72
N GLN A 141 9.70 20.51 8.75
CA GLN A 141 9.08 19.21 8.49
C GLN A 141 8.75 19.10 7.00
N GLN A 142 9.30 18.08 6.33
CA GLN A 142 8.90 17.70 4.99
C GLN A 142 8.00 16.47 5.10
N ASN A 143 6.81 16.55 4.47
CA ASN A 143 5.90 15.42 4.30
C ASN A 143 5.73 15.20 2.81
N VAL A 144 6.14 14.04 2.30
CA VAL A 144 5.75 13.61 0.94
C VAL A 144 4.96 12.33 1.09
N GLU A 145 3.83 12.29 0.41
CA GLU A 145 2.96 11.12 0.36
C GLU A 145 3.27 10.31 -0.90
N PHE A 146 3.15 9.01 -0.80
CA PHE A 146 3.34 8.09 -1.91
C PHE A 146 2.47 6.84 -1.72
N THR A 147 2.22 6.13 -2.80
CA THR A 147 1.41 4.91 -2.79
C THR A 147 2.24 3.72 -3.21
N VAL A 148 1.98 2.57 -2.59
CA VAL A 148 2.54 1.28 -2.99
C VAL A 148 1.38 0.32 -3.25
N GLU A 149 1.43 -0.34 -4.40
CA GLU A 149 0.50 -1.41 -4.77
C GLU A 149 1.14 -2.76 -4.41
N VAL A 150 0.46 -3.53 -3.56
CA VAL A 150 0.80 -4.91 -3.28
C VAL A 150 -0.11 -5.78 -4.13
N GLU A 151 0.45 -6.44 -5.12
CA GLU A 151 -0.29 -7.28 -6.05
C GLU A 151 0.09 -8.75 -5.88
N ASN A 152 -0.73 -9.64 -6.43
CA ASN A 152 -0.37 -11.03 -6.51
C ASN A 152 0.44 -11.28 -7.79
N CYS A 153 1.77 -11.22 -7.70
CA CYS A 153 2.66 -11.40 -8.85
C CYS A 153 2.83 -12.86 -9.31
N GLY A 154 2.07 -13.82 -8.78
CA GLY A 154 2.14 -15.19 -9.29
C GLY A 154 3.35 -16.02 -8.84
N THR A 155 3.82 -15.82 -7.61
CA THR A 155 4.90 -16.66 -7.04
C THR A 155 4.46 -18.08 -6.69
N CYS A 156 3.16 -18.37 -6.74
CA CYS A 156 2.69 -19.75 -6.70
C CYS A 156 3.05 -20.46 -8.01
N GLN A 157 3.59 -21.67 -7.88
CA GLN A 157 3.70 -22.52 -9.05
C GLN A 157 2.31 -22.94 -9.49
N GLU A 158 2.06 -22.85 -10.80
CA GLU A 158 0.87 -23.45 -11.37
C GLU A 158 0.84 -24.93 -10.99
N SER A 159 -0.28 -25.39 -10.45
CA SER A 159 -0.43 -26.79 -10.07
C SER A 159 -1.85 -27.27 -10.30
N PHE A 160 -1.94 -28.55 -10.64
CA PHE A 160 -3.17 -29.28 -10.73
C PHE A 160 -3.00 -30.63 -10.04
N SER A 161 -3.99 -31.03 -9.26
CA SER A 161 -3.99 -32.30 -8.56
C SER A 161 -5.41 -32.79 -8.36
N TYR A 162 -5.55 -34.06 -8.00
CA TYR A 162 -6.80 -34.60 -7.51
C TYR A 162 -6.54 -35.51 -6.32
N VAL A 163 -7.55 -35.62 -5.45
CA VAL A 163 -7.55 -36.60 -4.37
C VAL A 163 -8.57 -37.67 -4.71
N ASP A 164 -8.09 -38.90 -4.80
CA ASP A 164 -8.90 -40.12 -4.77
C ASP A 164 -9.05 -40.52 -3.30
N LYS A 165 -10.30 -40.66 -2.84
CA LYS A 165 -10.63 -41.05 -1.47
C LYS A 165 -11.09 -42.51 -1.35
N GLY A 166 -11.02 -43.29 -2.43
CA GLY A 166 -11.42 -44.69 -2.49
C GLY A 166 -12.85 -44.91 -2.99
N ASP A 167 -13.25 -46.18 -3.02
CA ASP A 167 -14.49 -46.64 -3.68
C ASP A 167 -15.72 -45.82 -3.27
N LEU A 168 -16.41 -45.26 -4.27
CA LEU A 168 -17.68 -44.52 -4.17
C LEU A 168 -17.60 -43.12 -3.55
N GLU A 169 -16.40 -42.59 -3.26
CA GLU A 169 -16.26 -41.20 -2.86
C GLU A 169 -15.98 -40.28 -4.06
N PRO A 170 -16.58 -39.07 -4.12
CA PRO A 170 -16.29 -38.12 -5.17
C PRO A 170 -14.81 -37.68 -5.20
N TYR A 171 -14.28 -37.53 -6.40
CA TYR A 171 -12.96 -36.97 -6.66
C TYR A 171 -12.94 -35.48 -6.39
N THR A 172 -11.95 -34.98 -5.65
CA THR A 172 -11.73 -33.53 -5.52
C THR A 172 -10.55 -33.11 -6.38
N PHE A 173 -10.82 -32.41 -7.47
CA PHE A 173 -9.82 -31.77 -8.32
C PHE A 173 -9.47 -30.40 -7.76
N THR A 174 -8.19 -30.06 -7.73
CA THR A 174 -7.67 -28.78 -7.27
C THR A 174 -6.80 -28.16 -8.35
N TYR A 175 -7.02 -26.89 -8.65
CA TYR A 175 -6.20 -26.10 -9.56
C TYR A 175 -5.79 -24.78 -8.93
N ILE A 176 -4.50 -24.44 -9.08
CA ILE A 176 -3.92 -23.17 -8.65
C ILE A 176 -3.24 -22.55 -9.88
N PRO A 177 -3.77 -21.46 -10.45
CA PRO A 177 -3.12 -20.78 -11.56
C PRO A 177 -1.95 -19.93 -11.06
N SER A 178 -0.85 -19.87 -11.81
CA SER A 178 0.26 -18.97 -11.48
C SER A 178 -0.02 -17.52 -11.87
N GLU A 179 -0.99 -17.25 -12.73
CA GLU A 179 -1.33 -15.91 -13.20
C GLU A 179 -2.85 -15.70 -13.28
N SER A 180 -3.28 -14.43 -13.25
CA SER A 180 -4.70 -14.09 -13.42
C SER A 180 -5.09 -14.19 -14.89
N MET A 181 -6.15 -14.94 -15.18
CA MET A 181 -6.66 -15.16 -16.54
C MET A 181 -8.14 -14.79 -16.60
N PRO A 182 -8.50 -13.63 -17.17
CA PRO A 182 -9.89 -13.29 -17.40
C PRO A 182 -10.50 -14.20 -18.47
N ALA A 183 -11.75 -14.61 -18.29
CA ALA A 183 -12.50 -15.48 -19.18
C ALA A 183 -11.74 -16.76 -19.61
N ALA A 184 -11.03 -17.40 -18.68
CA ALA A 184 -10.32 -18.65 -18.94
C ALA A 184 -11.29 -19.78 -19.29
N GLU A 185 -10.97 -20.57 -20.31
CA GLU A 185 -11.72 -21.75 -20.71
C GLU A 185 -11.19 -22.99 -19.99
N LEU A 186 -11.99 -23.55 -19.09
CA LEU A 186 -11.69 -24.76 -18.35
C LEU A 186 -12.41 -25.94 -19.01
N VAL A 187 -11.68 -27.04 -19.25
CA VAL A 187 -12.22 -28.24 -19.90
C VAL A 187 -11.79 -29.50 -19.16
N PHE A 188 -12.74 -30.19 -18.53
CA PHE A 188 -12.56 -31.57 -18.10
C PHE A 188 -12.86 -32.53 -19.26
N THR A 189 -12.02 -33.54 -19.45
CA THR A 189 -12.23 -34.63 -20.41
C THR A 189 -12.35 -35.96 -19.69
N PHE A 190 -13.44 -36.67 -19.95
CA PHE A 190 -13.77 -37.96 -19.36
C PHE A 190 -13.71 -39.08 -20.42
N ALA A 191 -13.73 -40.33 -19.98
CA ALA A 191 -13.82 -41.44 -20.93
C ALA A 191 -15.24 -41.61 -21.48
N GLN A 192 -15.39 -42.39 -22.55
CA GLN A 192 -16.69 -42.60 -23.19
C GLN A 192 -17.65 -43.40 -22.31
N GLY A 193 -18.87 -42.87 -22.15
CA GLY A 193 -19.96 -43.50 -21.40
C GLY A 193 -19.87 -43.37 -19.88
N VAL A 194 -18.85 -42.68 -19.35
CA VAL A 194 -18.73 -42.36 -17.92
C VAL A 194 -19.88 -41.45 -17.51
N ALA A 195 -20.57 -41.80 -16.43
CA ALA A 195 -21.53 -40.87 -15.82
C ALA A 195 -20.77 -39.89 -14.92
N VAL A 196 -21.04 -38.60 -15.09
CA VAL A 196 -20.33 -37.51 -14.41
C VAL A 196 -21.35 -36.62 -13.71
N THR A 197 -21.20 -36.41 -12.39
CA THR A 197 -22.00 -35.44 -11.62
C THR A 197 -21.10 -34.50 -10.80
N GLY A 198 -21.65 -33.40 -10.29
CA GLY A 198 -20.89 -32.37 -9.56
C GLY A 198 -20.36 -31.22 -10.42
N LEU A 199 -20.56 -31.29 -11.74
CA LEU A 199 -20.26 -30.24 -12.72
C LEU A 199 -21.53 -29.73 -13.43
N ASP A 200 -22.67 -29.69 -12.72
CA ASP A 200 -24.00 -29.47 -13.35
C ASP A 200 -24.15 -28.09 -14.00
N THR A 201 -23.34 -27.11 -13.57
CA THR A 201 -23.31 -25.76 -14.17
C THR A 201 -22.39 -25.65 -15.38
N TRP A 202 -21.72 -26.73 -15.77
CA TRP A 202 -20.79 -26.76 -16.90
C TRP A 202 -21.49 -27.21 -18.17
N SER A 203 -21.10 -26.62 -19.29
CA SER A 203 -21.61 -27.04 -20.60
C SER A 203 -21.07 -28.42 -20.98
N THR A 204 -21.90 -29.25 -21.60
CA THR A 204 -21.52 -30.60 -22.02
C THR A 204 -21.29 -30.65 -23.53
N LYS A 205 -20.13 -31.17 -23.94
CA LYS A 205 -19.80 -31.39 -25.36
C LYS A 205 -19.11 -32.75 -25.54
N GLY A 206 -19.89 -33.75 -25.95
CA GLY A 206 -19.42 -35.14 -26.05
C GLY A 206 -18.92 -35.64 -24.69
N VAL A 207 -17.64 -36.04 -24.64
CA VAL A 207 -16.98 -36.52 -23.41
C VAL A 207 -16.39 -35.42 -22.53
N THR A 208 -16.65 -34.14 -22.84
CA THR A 208 -16.10 -33.01 -22.09
C THR A 208 -17.15 -32.26 -21.26
N ARG A 209 -16.69 -31.62 -20.18
CA ARG A 209 -17.40 -30.58 -19.44
C ARG A 209 -16.60 -29.29 -19.51
N GLN A 210 -17.24 -28.20 -19.92
CA GLN A 210 -16.56 -26.93 -20.21
C GLN A 210 -17.20 -25.75 -19.47
N LYS A 211 -16.37 -24.83 -18.97
CA LYS A 211 -16.82 -23.60 -18.32
C LYS A 211 -15.84 -22.46 -18.57
N THR A 212 -16.37 -21.27 -18.80
CA THR A 212 -15.57 -20.03 -18.86
C THR A 212 -15.72 -19.27 -17.55
N MET A 213 -14.61 -18.85 -16.96
CA MET A 213 -14.60 -18.04 -15.73
C MET A 213 -13.30 -17.25 -15.58
N ASP A 214 -13.35 -16.17 -14.79
CA ASP A 214 -12.15 -15.44 -14.40
C ASP A 214 -11.38 -16.24 -13.35
N LEU A 215 -10.09 -16.43 -13.61
CA LEU A 215 -9.15 -17.02 -12.67
C LEU A 215 -8.23 -15.94 -12.13
N VAL A 216 -8.01 -15.95 -10.82
CA VAL A 216 -7.09 -15.05 -10.12
C VAL A 216 -5.84 -15.84 -9.78
N ALA A 217 -4.67 -15.24 -10.04
CA ALA A 217 -3.37 -15.82 -9.68
C ALA A 217 -3.39 -16.32 -8.22
N CYS A 218 -2.81 -17.50 -7.99
CA CYS A 218 -2.66 -18.17 -6.70
C CYS A 218 -3.94 -18.43 -5.89
N GLN A 219 -5.12 -18.25 -6.49
CA GLN A 219 -6.37 -18.67 -5.86
C GLN A 219 -6.56 -20.18 -6.05
N VAL A 220 -7.01 -20.85 -4.99
CA VAL A 220 -7.30 -22.29 -5.04
C VAL A 220 -8.71 -22.51 -5.56
N TYR A 221 -8.83 -23.20 -6.68
CA TYR A 221 -10.10 -23.64 -7.25
C TYR A 221 -10.29 -25.12 -7.02
N THR A 222 -11.47 -25.52 -6.54
CA THR A 222 -11.79 -26.93 -6.28
C THR A 222 -13.09 -27.34 -6.94
N TRP A 223 -13.12 -28.57 -7.45
CA TRP A 223 -14.30 -29.19 -8.02
C TRP A 223 -14.43 -30.62 -7.51
N THR A 224 -15.60 -30.93 -6.98
CA THR A 224 -15.94 -32.27 -6.53
C THR A 224 -16.75 -32.96 -7.62
N VAL A 225 -16.27 -34.10 -8.12
CA VAL A 225 -16.83 -34.80 -9.26
C VAL A 225 -17.04 -36.26 -8.91
N ASP A 226 -18.27 -36.73 -9.07
CA ASP A 226 -18.59 -38.15 -8.97
C ASP A 226 -18.47 -38.78 -10.37
N LEU A 227 -17.76 -39.89 -10.45
CA LEU A 227 -17.45 -40.59 -11.69
C LEU A 227 -17.91 -42.05 -11.58
N ALA A 228 -18.93 -42.43 -12.34
CA ALA A 228 -19.34 -43.83 -12.44
C ALA A 228 -18.70 -44.49 -13.67
N PRO A 229 -17.95 -45.60 -13.51
CA PRO A 229 -17.31 -46.28 -14.62
C PRO A 229 -18.31 -46.84 -15.61
N ASN A 230 -17.97 -46.77 -16.90
CA ASN A 230 -18.69 -47.49 -17.93
C ASN A 230 -18.13 -48.91 -18.05
N CYS A 231 -18.86 -49.88 -17.52
CA CYS A 231 -18.44 -51.28 -17.46
C CYS A 231 -19.08 -52.16 -18.53
N SER A 232 -19.39 -51.60 -19.70
CA SER A 232 -20.04 -52.31 -20.80
C SER A 232 -19.15 -53.36 -21.52
N GLY A 233 -17.98 -53.72 -20.98
CA GLY A 233 -17.00 -54.62 -21.60
C GLY A 233 -16.39 -55.64 -20.62
N GLN A 234 -15.48 -56.50 -21.10
CA GLN A 234 -14.84 -57.55 -20.28
C GLN A 234 -13.60 -57.07 -19.49
N SER A 235 -13.31 -55.76 -19.49
CA SER A 235 -12.18 -55.22 -18.75
C SER A 235 -12.52 -55.15 -17.25
N PRO A 236 -11.60 -55.55 -16.35
CA PRO A 236 -11.82 -55.41 -14.91
C PRO A 236 -11.79 -53.94 -14.45
N ASN A 237 -11.29 -53.01 -15.27
CA ASN A 237 -11.24 -51.58 -14.96
C ASN A 237 -11.74 -50.73 -16.14
N SER A 238 -12.31 -49.56 -15.84
CA SER A 238 -12.75 -48.55 -16.81
C SER A 238 -12.01 -47.24 -16.55
N ASN A 239 -11.49 -46.61 -17.60
CA ASN A 239 -11.00 -45.23 -17.49
C ASN A 239 -12.17 -44.32 -17.18
N VAL A 240 -12.03 -43.38 -16.24
CA VAL A 240 -13.10 -42.43 -15.90
C VAL A 240 -12.75 -40.98 -16.20
N TRP A 241 -11.48 -40.60 -16.07
CA TRP A 241 -10.99 -39.26 -16.37
C TRP A 241 -9.68 -39.29 -17.12
N THR A 242 -9.55 -38.44 -18.14
CA THR A 242 -8.37 -38.44 -19.02
C THR A 242 -7.56 -37.16 -18.99
N ASP A 243 -8.18 -35.99 -18.83
CA ASP A 243 -7.46 -34.71 -18.91
C ASP A 243 -8.23 -33.55 -18.26
N PHE A 244 -7.50 -32.51 -17.86
CA PHE A 244 -8.02 -31.20 -17.50
C PHE A 244 -7.20 -30.13 -18.20
N LYS A 245 -7.87 -29.23 -18.93
CA LYS A 245 -7.23 -28.15 -19.68
C LYS A 245 -7.70 -26.79 -19.20
N VAL A 246 -6.79 -25.82 -19.30
CA VAL A 246 -7.08 -24.39 -19.17
C VAL A 246 -6.53 -23.69 -20.41
N ASN A 247 -7.39 -22.99 -21.14
CA ASN A 247 -7.06 -22.33 -22.41
C ASN A 247 -6.33 -23.29 -23.39
N GLU A 248 -6.93 -24.46 -23.60
CA GLU A 248 -6.42 -25.54 -24.46
C GLU A 248 -5.14 -26.27 -24.00
N VAL A 249 -4.46 -25.76 -22.96
CA VAL A 249 -3.24 -26.36 -22.39
C VAL A 249 -3.61 -27.38 -21.33
N SER A 250 -3.16 -28.63 -21.49
CA SER A 250 -3.32 -29.69 -20.48
C SER A 250 -2.55 -29.35 -19.21
N LYS A 251 -3.25 -29.46 -18.08
CA LYS A 251 -2.72 -29.30 -16.73
C LYS A 251 -2.52 -30.64 -16.02
N LYS A 252 -2.80 -31.76 -16.70
CA LYS A 252 -2.61 -33.11 -16.16
C LYS A 252 -1.15 -33.42 -15.81
N GLY A 253 -0.18 -32.87 -16.57
CA GLY A 253 1.23 -33.17 -16.37
C GLY A 253 1.50 -34.67 -16.39
N ASP A 254 2.21 -35.16 -15.37
CA ASP A 254 2.55 -36.59 -15.20
C ASP A 254 1.48 -37.40 -14.44
N LEU A 255 0.33 -36.79 -14.09
CA LEU A 255 -0.73 -37.50 -13.38
C LEU A 255 -1.27 -38.64 -14.25
N ALA A 256 -1.55 -39.78 -13.61
CA ALA A 256 -2.15 -40.92 -14.30
C ALA A 256 -3.60 -40.63 -14.72
N THR A 257 -4.07 -41.34 -15.73
CA THR A 257 -5.51 -41.47 -16.02
C THR A 257 -6.17 -42.15 -14.82
N ILE A 258 -7.32 -41.65 -14.38
CA ILE A 258 -8.07 -42.29 -13.28
C ILE A 258 -8.81 -43.50 -13.85
N THR A 259 -8.66 -44.64 -13.19
CA THR A 259 -9.32 -45.90 -13.53
C THR A 259 -10.11 -46.42 -12.34
N GLU A 260 -11.33 -46.85 -12.60
CA GLU A 260 -12.22 -47.43 -11.61
C GLU A 260 -12.49 -48.90 -11.92
N ALA A 261 -12.65 -49.72 -10.87
CA ALA A 261 -12.93 -51.14 -11.05
C ALA A 261 -14.36 -51.37 -11.55
N CYS A 262 -14.50 -52.28 -12.50
CA CYS A 262 -15.78 -52.79 -12.96
C CYS A 262 -16.19 -53.97 -12.08
N ARG A 263 -17.15 -53.72 -11.19
CA ARG A 263 -17.76 -54.71 -10.30
C ARG A 263 -19.05 -55.26 -10.88
#